data_AF-A0A0N5C076-F1
#
_entry.id   AF-A0A0N5C076-F1
#
_cell.length_a   1.000
_cell.length_b   1.000
_cell.length_c   1.000
_cell.angle_alpha   90.00
_cell.angle_beta   90.00
_cell.angle_gamma   90.00
#
_symmetry.space_group_name_H-M   'P 1'
#
loop_
_entity.id
_entity.type
_entity.pdbx_description
1 polymer ?
#
loop_
_entity_poly.entity_id
_entity_poly.type
_entity_poly.pdbx_seq_one_letter_code
_entity_poly.pdbx_strand_id
1 'polypeptide(L)'
;MAFLKALTVFIVCISIFRVVISKSTIVGNEDNSTDYNVLLDGWLKCKPCGGTEVTIVLWEKKEIETKYMKNCNSRFFITRNLTSPTREDYKATFAYICQMKVEKMITKPAKFVSNIPGLWYYTFGTINFETTKKRRNRKRRNGFRKNNF
;
A
#
# COMPACT_ATOMS: atom_id res chain seq x y z
N MET A 1 -42.75 49.95 -18.84
CA MET A 1 -42.91 48.48 -18.72
C MET A 1 -41.74 47.65 -19.27
N ALA A 2 -40.75 48.24 -19.96
CA ALA A 2 -39.57 47.49 -20.45
C ALA A 2 -38.54 47.20 -19.34
N PHE A 3 -38.38 48.11 -18.38
CA PHE A 3 -37.39 48.00 -17.29
C PHE A 3 -37.63 46.82 -16.34
N LEU A 4 -38.90 46.49 -16.05
CA LEU A 4 -39.24 45.33 -15.21
C LEU A 4 -38.89 44.00 -15.88
N LYS A 5 -38.98 43.91 -17.22
CA LYS A 5 -38.62 42.70 -17.97
C LYS A 5 -37.10 42.47 -18.01
N ALA A 6 -36.30 43.54 -18.02
CA ALA A 6 -34.85 43.43 -17.96
C ALA A 6 -34.35 43.01 -16.56
N LEU A 7 -35.00 43.52 -15.51
CA LEU A 7 -34.65 43.19 -14.13
C LEU A 7 -34.91 41.71 -13.81
N THR A 8 -36.03 41.14 -14.28
CA THR A 8 -36.33 39.72 -14.05
C THR A 8 -35.36 38.78 -14.77
N VAL A 9 -34.92 39.13 -15.99
CA VAL A 9 -33.90 38.36 -16.71
C VAL A 9 -32.55 38.40 -15.97
N PHE A 10 -32.14 39.57 -15.47
CA PHE A 10 -30.90 39.71 -14.70
C PHE A 10 -30.91 38.87 -13.41
N ILE A 11 -32.03 38.83 -12.69
CA ILE A 11 -32.19 38.04 -11.46
C ILE A 11 -32.11 36.54 -11.75
N VAL A 12 -32.73 36.08 -12.86
CA VAL A 12 -32.66 34.67 -13.29
C VAL A 12 -31.25 34.28 -13.74
N CYS A 13 -30.51 35.18 -14.39
CA CYS A 13 -29.11 34.89 -14.76
C CYS A 13 -28.21 34.76 -13.52
N ILE A 14 -28.33 35.67 -12.53
CA ILE A 14 -27.52 35.62 -11.31
C ILE A 14 -27.81 34.36 -10.48
N SER A 15 -29.06 33.88 -10.46
CA SER A 15 -29.43 32.67 -9.72
C SER A 15 -28.85 31.39 -10.37
N ILE A 16 -28.79 31.31 -11.71
CA ILE A 16 -28.12 30.20 -12.41
C ILE A 16 -26.61 30.20 -12.12
N PHE A 17 -25.96 31.36 -12.11
CA PHE A 17 -24.53 31.46 -11.78
C PHE A 17 -24.23 31.03 -10.33
N ARG A 18 -25.10 31.32 -9.36
CA ARG A 18 -24.93 30.83 -7.98
C ARG A 18 -25.03 29.31 -7.88
N VAL A 19 -25.93 28.66 -8.63
CA VAL A 19 -26.06 27.19 -8.63
C VAL A 19 -24.86 26.52 -9.29
N VAL A 20 -24.30 27.11 -10.35
CA VAL A 20 -23.10 26.58 -11.02
C VAL A 20 -21.86 26.77 -10.13
N ILE A 21 -21.71 27.92 -9.48
CA ILE A 21 -20.57 28.19 -8.58
C ILE A 21 -20.64 27.33 -7.30
N SER A 22 -21.83 27.09 -6.73
CA SER A 22 -21.94 26.19 -5.56
C SER A 22 -21.66 24.72 -5.89
N LYS A 23 -21.79 24.31 -7.15
CA LYS A 23 -21.35 22.99 -7.61
C LYS A 23 -19.86 22.97 -7.98
N SER A 24 -19.26 24.10 -8.35
CA SER A 24 -17.84 24.15 -8.73
C SER A 24 -16.88 24.36 -7.55
N THR A 25 -17.34 24.82 -6.39
CA THR A 25 -16.50 24.96 -5.18
C THR A 25 -16.33 23.67 -4.36
N ILE A 26 -16.79 22.53 -4.87
CA ILE A 26 -16.45 21.18 -4.35
C ILE A 26 -15.76 20.36 -5.45
N VAL A 27 -14.92 21.02 -6.27
CA VAL A 27 -13.84 20.33 -6.96
C VAL A 27 -12.57 20.76 -6.25
N GLY A 28 -12.42 20.28 -5.01
CA GLY A 28 -11.09 20.26 -4.41
C GLY A 28 -10.22 19.41 -5.33
N ASN A 29 -9.19 20.02 -5.91
CA ASN A 29 -8.02 19.38 -6.53
C ASN A 29 -8.00 17.84 -6.49
N GLU A 30 -8.76 17.19 -7.38
CA GLU A 30 -8.69 15.75 -7.58
C GLU A 30 -8.33 15.48 -9.04
N ASP A 31 -7.22 16.07 -9.49
CA ASP A 31 -6.40 15.54 -10.59
C ASP A 31 -5.64 14.28 -10.13
N ASN A 32 -6.30 13.38 -9.39
CA ASN A 32 -5.75 12.06 -9.09
C ASN A 32 -6.14 11.11 -10.20
N SER A 33 -5.52 11.29 -11.36
CA SER A 33 -5.64 10.48 -12.59
C SER A 33 -5.13 9.03 -12.44
N THR A 34 -5.03 8.50 -11.24
CA THR A 34 -4.63 7.11 -11.01
C THR A 34 -5.87 6.24 -10.89
N ASP A 35 -5.99 5.23 -11.77
CA ASP A 35 -7.03 4.17 -11.73
C ASP A 35 -7.05 3.34 -10.43
N TYR A 36 -6.21 3.71 -9.44
CA TYR A 36 -6.00 3.06 -8.17
C TYR A 36 -5.95 4.10 -7.04
N ASN A 37 -6.45 3.73 -5.87
CA ASN A 37 -6.42 4.57 -4.67
C ASN A 37 -5.65 3.90 -3.51
N VAL A 38 -5.04 2.75 -3.76
CA VAL A 38 -4.15 2.04 -2.82
C VAL A 38 -2.90 1.57 -3.54
N LEU A 39 -1.74 1.82 -2.94
CA LEU A 39 -0.43 1.35 -3.39
C LEU A 39 0.24 0.54 -2.27
N LEU A 40 0.58 -0.71 -2.58
CA LEU A 40 1.31 -1.64 -1.72
C LEU A 40 2.69 -1.90 -2.31
N ASP A 41 3.75 -1.78 -1.50
CA ASP A 41 5.10 -2.05 -1.97
C ASP A 41 5.90 -3.00 -1.05
N GLY A 42 7.05 -3.45 -1.54
CA GLY A 42 8.03 -4.14 -0.73
C GLY A 42 9.26 -4.53 -1.51
N TRP A 43 10.25 -5.07 -0.79
CA TRP A 43 11.51 -5.52 -1.36
C TRP A 43 11.71 -7.02 -1.12
N LEU A 44 11.94 -7.79 -2.18
CA LEU A 44 12.21 -9.21 -2.07
C LEU A 44 13.71 -9.45 -2.01
N LYS A 45 14.18 -10.19 -1.00
CA LYS A 45 15.57 -10.60 -0.89
C LYS A 45 15.67 -12.12 -0.87
N CYS A 46 16.22 -12.70 -1.93
CA CYS A 46 16.36 -14.14 -2.08
C CYS A 46 17.49 -14.49 -3.05
N LYS A 47 17.97 -15.73 -2.97
CA LYS A 47 18.93 -16.24 -3.94
C LYS A 47 18.20 -16.51 -5.26
N PRO A 48 18.68 -16.01 -6.41
CA PRO A 48 18.07 -16.31 -7.70
C PRO A 48 18.06 -17.82 -7.98
N CYS A 49 17.00 -18.30 -8.62
CA CYS A 49 16.81 -19.71 -8.95
C CYS A 49 16.31 -19.95 -10.39
N GLY A 50 16.34 -18.93 -11.24
CA GLY A 50 16.17 -19.08 -12.69
C GLY A 50 14.74 -18.84 -13.17
N GLY A 51 14.19 -17.65 -12.93
CA GLY A 51 12.88 -17.23 -13.44
C GLY A 51 12.19 -16.30 -12.45
N THR A 52 10.86 -16.29 -12.44
CA THR A 52 10.10 -15.66 -11.35
C THR A 52 10.10 -16.57 -10.12
N GLU A 53 10.85 -16.22 -9.09
CA GLU A 53 11.06 -17.11 -7.93
C GLU A 53 10.14 -16.83 -6.74
N VAL A 54 9.40 -15.72 -6.72
CA VAL A 54 8.54 -15.38 -5.59
C VAL A 54 7.09 -15.23 -6.04
N THR A 55 6.22 -16.02 -5.41
CA THR A 55 4.77 -15.87 -5.52
C THR A 55 4.26 -15.09 -4.32
N ILE A 56 3.62 -13.96 -4.58
CA ILE A 56 2.95 -13.11 -3.59
C ILE A 56 1.46 -13.40 -3.66
N VAL A 57 0.89 -13.85 -2.56
CA VAL A 57 -0.56 -14.08 -2.39
C VAL A 57 -1.08 -13.00 -1.47
N LEU A 58 -1.83 -12.04 -2.03
CA LEU A 58 -2.49 -11.01 -1.23
C LEU A 58 -3.82 -11.56 -0.72
N TRP A 59 -4.02 -11.43 0.59
CA TRP A 59 -5.24 -11.80 1.29
C TRP A 59 -5.96 -10.52 1.69
N GLU A 60 -7.20 -10.40 1.26
CA GLU A 60 -8.11 -9.36 1.71
C GLU A 60 -9.26 -10.06 2.44
N LYS A 61 -9.58 -9.62 3.66
CA LYS A 61 -10.73 -10.15 4.45
C LYS A 61 -10.78 -11.68 4.56
N LYS A 62 -9.62 -12.36 4.55
CA LYS A 62 -9.41 -13.82 4.64
C LYS A 62 -9.69 -14.64 3.36
N GLU A 63 -9.96 -13.99 2.23
CA GLU A 63 -10.03 -14.65 0.93
C GLU A 63 -8.75 -14.39 0.11
N ILE A 64 -8.38 -15.34 -0.75
CA ILE A 64 -7.28 -15.14 -1.71
C ILE A 64 -7.80 -14.20 -2.78
N GLU A 65 -7.25 -13.00 -2.83
CA GLU A 65 -7.70 -12.00 -3.78
C GLU A 65 -6.92 -12.11 -5.10
N THR A 66 -5.58 -12.16 -5.02
CA THR A 66 -4.74 -12.18 -6.24
C THR A 66 -3.35 -12.78 -5.98
N LYS A 67 -2.81 -13.43 -7.02
CA LYS A 67 -1.44 -13.96 -7.05
C LYS A 67 -0.56 -13.10 -7.97
N TYR A 68 0.63 -12.74 -7.51
CA TYR A 68 1.63 -12.02 -8.29
C TYR A 68 2.94 -12.81 -8.32
N MET A 69 3.59 -12.88 -9.48
CA MET A 69 4.91 -13.51 -9.62
C MET A 69 5.96 -12.43 -9.80
N LYS A 70 7.04 -12.50 -9.01
CA LYS A 70 8.12 -11.52 -9.00
C LYS A 70 9.48 -12.20 -8.90
N ASN A 71 10.50 -11.51 -9.39
CA ASN A 71 11.88 -11.98 -9.33
C ASN A 71 12.50 -11.71 -7.96
N CYS A 72 13.54 -12.46 -7.63
CA CYS A 72 14.38 -12.16 -6.48
C CYS A 72 15.09 -10.81 -6.59
N ASN A 73 15.41 -10.22 -5.43
CA ASN A 73 16.23 -9.00 -5.33
C ASN A 73 15.63 -7.79 -6.06
N SER A 74 14.30 -7.75 -6.18
CA SER A 74 13.59 -6.64 -6.79
C SER A 74 12.59 -6.00 -5.84
N ARG A 75 12.29 -4.73 -6.10
CA ARG A 75 11.10 -4.08 -5.56
C ARG A 75 9.87 -4.61 -6.28
N PHE A 76 8.74 -4.65 -5.58
CA PHE A 76 7.44 -4.89 -6.19
C PHE A 76 6.47 -3.80 -5.76
N PHE A 77 5.47 -3.60 -6.62
CA PHE A 77 4.34 -2.72 -6.40
C PHE A 77 3.07 -3.48 -6.75
N ILE A 78 2.03 -3.29 -5.96
CA ILE A 78 0.69 -3.80 -6.15
C ILE A 78 -0.25 -2.61 -6.01
N THR A 79 -1.01 -2.31 -7.05
CA THR A 79 -2.00 -1.24 -7.08
C THR A 79 -3.40 -1.83 -6.91
N ARG A 80 -4.26 -1.15 -6.16
CA ARG A 80 -5.66 -1.54 -5.92
C ARG A 80 -6.57 -0.33 -5.98
N ASN A 81 -7.82 -0.58 -6.38
CA ASN A 81 -8.89 0.39 -6.31
C ASN A 81 -9.99 -0.16 -5.40
N LEU A 82 -10.20 0.48 -4.25
CA LEU A 82 -11.12 0.01 -3.22
C LEU A 82 -12.06 1.13 -2.79
N THR A 83 -13.35 0.83 -2.66
CA THR A 83 -14.35 1.85 -2.29
C THR A 83 -14.15 2.41 -0.88
N SER A 84 -13.58 1.61 0.04
CA SER A 84 -13.26 2.03 1.41
C SER A 84 -12.06 1.24 1.94
N PRO A 85 -10.82 1.73 1.72
CA PRO A 85 -9.63 1.03 2.17
C PRO A 85 -9.48 1.15 3.69
N THR A 86 -9.52 0.03 4.40
CA THR A 86 -9.22 0.00 5.84
C THR A 86 -7.74 -0.34 6.06
N ARG A 87 -7.13 0.19 7.13
CA ARG A 87 -5.71 -0.02 7.44
C ARG A 87 -5.37 -1.47 7.82
N GLU A 88 -6.37 -2.28 8.14
CA GLU A 88 -6.23 -3.57 8.82
C GLU A 88 -6.32 -4.78 7.89
N ASP A 89 -6.63 -4.58 6.61
CA ASP A 89 -7.01 -5.67 5.70
C ASP A 89 -5.87 -6.26 4.86
N TYR A 90 -4.68 -5.64 4.81
CA TYR A 90 -3.64 -6.09 3.87
C TYR A 90 -2.65 -7.06 4.49
N LYS A 91 -2.89 -8.36 4.32
CA LYS A 91 -1.94 -9.42 4.70
C LYS A 91 -1.50 -10.16 3.45
N ALA A 92 -0.19 -10.37 3.27
CA ALA A 92 0.33 -11.13 2.14
C ALA A 92 1.15 -12.33 2.61
N THR A 93 1.01 -13.44 1.89
CA THR A 93 1.91 -14.59 1.98
C THR A 93 2.85 -14.58 0.79
N PHE A 94 4.15 -14.63 1.08
CA PHE A 94 5.22 -14.65 0.12
C PHE A 94 5.82 -16.06 0.12
N ALA A 95 5.70 -16.76 -1.01
CA ALA A 95 6.26 -18.09 -1.21
C ALA A 95 7.47 -17.97 -2.15
N TYR A 96 8.65 -18.33 -1.66
CA TYR A 96 9.84 -18.49 -2.48
C TYR A 96 9.85 -19.91 -3.07
N ILE A 97 9.80 -19.97 -4.39
CA ILE A 97 9.71 -21.19 -5.19
C ILE A 97 10.95 -21.30 -6.06
N CYS A 98 11.63 -22.43 -5.96
CA CYS A 98 12.86 -22.71 -6.68
C CYS A 98 12.73 -24.10 -7.29
N GLN A 99 12.94 -24.24 -8.60
CA GLN A 99 12.81 -25.53 -9.31
C GLN A 99 11.49 -26.27 -8.99
N MET A 100 10.37 -25.55 -9.04
CA MET A 100 9.01 -26.05 -8.72
C MET A 100 8.80 -26.50 -7.26
N LYS A 101 9.73 -26.24 -6.35
CA LYS A 101 9.61 -26.56 -4.92
C LYS A 101 9.44 -25.29 -4.10
N VAL A 102 8.52 -25.31 -3.14
CA VAL A 102 8.37 -24.24 -2.15
C VAL A 102 9.48 -24.38 -1.12
N GLU A 103 10.46 -23.51 -1.18
CA GLU A 103 11.61 -23.50 -0.28
C GLU A 103 11.27 -22.84 1.06
N LYS A 104 10.49 -21.74 1.01
CA LYS A 104 10.16 -20.96 2.21
C LYS A 104 8.91 -20.13 2.00
N MET A 105 8.12 -19.99 3.06
CA MET A 105 6.96 -19.09 3.11
C MET A 105 7.12 -18.09 4.24
N ILE A 106 6.73 -16.84 3.98
CA ILE A 106 6.70 -15.76 4.96
C ILE A 106 5.36 -15.07 4.81
N THR A 107 4.63 -14.90 5.90
CA THR A 107 3.40 -14.12 5.91
C THR A 107 3.61 -12.85 6.70
N LYS A 108 3.22 -11.70 6.12
CA LYS A 108 3.45 -10.39 6.71
C LYS A 108 2.27 -9.45 6.47
N PRO A 109 1.82 -8.70 7.49
CA PRO A 109 0.89 -7.60 7.27
C PRO A 109 1.61 -6.43 6.59
N ALA A 110 0.89 -5.68 5.77
CA ALA A 110 1.35 -4.40 5.27
C ALA A 110 1.27 -3.37 6.41
N LYS A 111 2.16 -2.38 6.37
CA LYS A 111 2.17 -1.25 7.29
C LYS A 111 1.74 -0.01 6.55
N PHE A 112 0.80 0.74 7.12
CA PHE A 112 0.45 2.06 6.63
C PHE A 112 1.67 2.99 6.74
N VAL A 113 1.97 3.71 5.67
CA VAL A 113 3.08 4.66 5.61
C VAL A 113 2.54 6.09 5.58
N SER A 114 1.69 6.39 4.61
CA SER A 114 1.17 7.75 4.41
C SER A 114 -0.11 7.73 3.58
N ASN A 115 -0.86 8.82 3.66
CA ASN A 115 -1.93 9.14 2.75
C ASN A 115 -1.47 10.36 1.94
N ILE A 116 -1.32 10.17 0.64
CA ILE A 116 -1.21 11.25 -0.34
C ILE A 116 -2.65 11.52 -0.78
N PRO A 117 -3.10 12.76 -1.02
CA PRO A 117 -4.49 13.02 -1.40
C PRO A 117 -4.98 12.00 -2.45
N GLY A 118 -6.04 11.24 -2.13
CA GLY A 118 -6.60 10.20 -3.00
C GLY A 118 -5.85 8.85 -3.07
N LEU A 119 -4.68 8.71 -2.45
CA LEU A 119 -3.83 7.51 -2.50
C LEU A 119 -3.32 7.07 -1.12
N TRP A 120 -3.75 5.88 -0.71
CA TRP A 120 -3.28 5.22 0.51
C TRP A 120 -2.03 4.37 0.23
N TYR A 121 -0.93 4.69 0.91
CA TYR A 121 0.35 4.00 0.72
C TYR A 121 0.68 3.06 1.88
N TYR A 122 0.97 1.81 1.52
CA TYR A 122 1.30 0.73 2.43
C TYR A 122 2.59 0.01 1.99
N THR A 123 3.34 -0.50 2.96
CA THR A 123 4.57 -1.25 2.70
C THR A 123 4.63 -2.56 3.46
N PHE A 124 5.06 -3.63 2.79
CA PHE A 124 5.50 -4.87 3.42
C PHE A 124 6.97 -4.80 3.86
N GLY A 125 7.70 -3.73 3.51
CA GLY A 125 9.14 -3.60 3.74
C GLY A 125 9.95 -4.72 3.09
N THR A 126 11.09 -5.06 3.68
CA THR A 126 11.91 -6.18 3.17
C THR A 126 11.34 -7.54 3.59
N ILE A 127 11.22 -8.43 2.60
CA ILE A 127 10.92 -9.86 2.76
C ILE A 127 12.20 -10.63 2.48
N ASN A 128 12.80 -11.19 3.53
CA ASN A 128 14.10 -11.86 3.43
C ASN A 128 13.98 -13.39 3.52
N PHE A 129 14.23 -14.05 2.40
CA PHE A 129 14.29 -15.51 2.30
C PHE A 129 15.69 -16.08 2.51
N GLU A 130 16.74 -15.24 2.50
CA GLU A 130 18.08 -15.67 2.86
C GLU A 130 18.08 -16.24 4.28
N THR A 131 18.77 -17.36 4.49
CA THR A 131 18.94 -17.95 5.81
C THR A 131 19.76 -17.01 6.68
N THR A 132 19.11 -16.33 7.63
CA THR A 132 19.84 -15.68 8.71
C THR A 132 20.58 -16.76 9.48
N LYS A 133 21.92 -16.78 9.40
CA LYS A 133 22.76 -17.52 10.35
C LYS A 133 22.17 -17.28 11.74
N LYS A 134 21.77 -18.35 12.44
CA LYS A 134 21.26 -18.28 13.82
C LYS A 134 22.14 -17.30 14.58
N ARG A 135 21.59 -16.16 15.00
CA ARG A 135 22.29 -15.27 15.94
C ARG A 135 22.60 -16.16 17.14
N ARG A 136 23.87 -16.54 17.33
CA ARG A 136 24.31 -17.17 18.57
C ARG A 136 23.90 -16.17 19.64
N ASN A 137 22.90 -16.51 20.44
CA ASN A 137 22.55 -15.80 21.65
C ASN A 137 23.83 -15.78 22.50
N ARG A 138 24.60 -14.71 22.36
CA ARG A 138 25.76 -14.44 23.18
C ARG A 138 25.14 -14.14 24.55
N LYS A 139 25.04 -15.17 25.40
CA LYS A 139 24.70 -15.01 26.82
C LYS A 139 25.53 -13.82 27.30
N ARG A 140 24.86 -12.73 27.69
CA ARG A 140 25.51 -11.67 28.46
C ARG A 140 26.01 -12.37 29.72
N ARG A 141 27.31 -12.66 29.78
CA ARG A 141 27.97 -12.99 31.04
C ARG A 141 27.89 -11.70 31.84
N ASN A 142 26.88 -11.60 32.71
CA ASN A 142 26.97 -10.69 33.84
C ASN A 142 28.25 -11.11 34.58
N GLY A 143 29.25 -10.26 34.49
CA GLY A 143 30.56 -10.47 35.08
C GLY A 143 30.40 -10.60 36.57
N PHE A 144 30.37 -11.85 37.04
CA PHE A 144 30.75 -12.17 38.39
C PHE A 144 32.25 -11.91 38.50
N ARG A 145 32.64 -10.88 39.28
CA ARG A 145 33.93 -10.65 39.96
C ARG A 145 34.00 -9.16 40.31
N LYS A 146 34.35 -8.73 41.52
CA LYS A 146 34.88 -9.42 42.70
C LYS A 146 34.87 -8.37 43.83
N ASN A 147 34.53 -8.78 45.04
CA ASN A 147 34.93 -8.03 46.24
C ASN A 147 36.43 -7.73 46.17
N ASN A 148 36.81 -6.52 46.61
CA ASN A 148 38.03 -6.20 47.35
C ASN A 148 38.04 -4.69 47.64
N PHE A 149 37.60 -4.30 48.83
CA PHE A 149 38.39 -3.69 49.91
C PHE A 149 37.46 -3.28 51.05
#